data_AF-A0A3P7RKV4-F1
#
_entry.id   AF-A0A3P7RKV4-F1
#
_cell.length_a   1.000
_cell.length_b   1.000
_cell.length_c   1.000
_cell.angle_alpha   90.00
_cell.angle_beta   90.00
_cell.angle_gamma   90.00
#
_symmetry.space_group_name_H-M   'P 1'
#
loop_
_entity.id
_entity.type
_entity.pdbx_description
1 polymer ?
#
loop_
_entity_poly.entity_id
_entity_poly.type
_entity_poly.pdbx_seq_one_letter_code
_entity_poly.pdbx_strand_id
1 'polypeptide(L)'
;MGTDYDSDEEQDETSQELGEELRREQHNDSEGFAWRLLRLALVNQQLYRMKSFVRLIGLEQAELPAMSPRANAVFKLFENWAKELDGQLYEMRHGCLSDFLPDMSIKKDETSAGLSRLLKRLMRRSQSYLKYGQQS
;
A
#
# COMPACT_ATOMS: atom_id res chain seq x y z
N MET A 1 57.94 27.08 1.15
CA MET A 1 56.86 27.40 2.11
C MET A 1 55.58 27.19 1.31
N GLY A 2 54.84 26.08 1.45
CA GLY A 2 54.09 25.68 2.66
C GLY A 2 52.91 26.64 2.80
N THR A 3 51.63 26.26 2.73
CA THR A 3 50.96 25.02 3.15
C THR A 3 49.67 24.79 2.35
N ASP A 4 49.32 23.51 2.22
CA ASP A 4 48.02 22.97 1.84
C ASP A 4 46.90 23.47 2.77
N TYR A 5 45.73 23.77 2.18
CA TYR A 5 44.44 23.77 2.88
C TYR A 5 43.43 23.08 1.98
N ASP A 6 43.47 21.76 2.06
CA ASP A 6 42.40 20.83 1.76
C ASP A 6 41.51 20.78 3.00
N SER A 7 40.27 21.26 2.92
CA SER A 7 39.21 21.06 3.94
C SER A 7 37.95 21.83 3.53
N ASP A 8 37.13 21.27 2.63
CA ASP A 8 35.70 21.61 2.57
C ASP A 8 34.84 20.51 1.92
N GLU A 9 35.19 19.22 2.12
CA GLU A 9 34.42 18.06 1.62
C GLU A 9 33.75 17.24 2.75
N GLU A 10 33.56 17.78 3.94
CA GLU A 10 33.03 17.03 5.10
C GLU A 10 31.52 17.28 5.38
N GLN A 11 30.79 18.01 4.51
CA GLN A 11 29.36 18.32 4.73
C GLN A 11 28.37 17.41 3.99
N ASP A 12 28.82 16.60 3.03
CA ASP A 12 27.92 15.74 2.24
C ASP A 12 27.65 14.38 2.91
N GLU A 13 28.64 13.82 3.63
CA GLU A 13 28.45 12.54 4.31
C GLU A 13 27.43 12.63 5.45
N THR A 14 27.45 13.69 6.27
CA THR A 14 26.49 13.86 7.37
C THR A 14 25.06 14.08 6.87
N SER A 15 24.91 14.70 5.69
CA SER A 15 23.61 14.95 5.06
C SER A 15 23.04 13.68 4.42
N GLN A 16 23.89 12.85 3.81
CA GLN A 16 23.52 11.52 3.33
C GLN A 16 23.19 10.58 4.49
N GLU A 17 24.00 10.56 5.55
CA GLU A 17 23.80 9.70 6.72
C GLU A 17 22.49 10.05 7.44
N LEU A 18 22.17 11.34 7.60
CA LEU A 18 20.87 11.82 8.10
C LEU A 18 19.72 11.45 7.16
N GLY A 19 19.94 11.55 5.84
CA GLY A 19 18.97 11.16 4.82
C GLY A 19 18.69 9.66 4.82
N GLU A 20 19.70 8.83 5.09
CA GLU A 20 19.59 7.38 5.26
C GLU A 20 18.95 6.99 6.58
N GLU A 21 19.25 7.70 7.68
CA GLU A 21 18.62 7.51 8.99
C GLU A 21 17.11 7.81 8.90
N LEU A 22 16.72 8.93 8.27
CA LEU A 22 15.31 9.23 7.96
C LEU A 22 14.68 8.16 7.05
N ARG A 23 15.45 7.60 6.10
CA ARG A 23 15.06 6.48 5.23
C ARG A 23 14.79 5.19 5.99
N ARG A 24 15.59 4.92 7.02
CA ARG A 24 15.47 3.77 7.91
C ARG A 24 14.29 3.95 8.87
N GLU A 25 14.08 5.16 9.40
CA GLU A 25 12.97 5.46 10.30
C GLU A 25 11.59 5.37 9.61
N GLN A 26 11.48 5.82 8.35
CA GLN A 26 10.22 5.72 7.59
C GLN A 26 9.76 4.27 7.33
N HIS A 27 10.66 3.29 7.42
CA HIS A 27 10.32 1.86 7.33
C HIS A 27 10.27 1.15 8.69
N ASN A 28 10.56 1.86 9.79
CA ASN A 28 10.54 1.29 11.14
C ASN A 28 9.15 1.39 11.80
N ASP A 29 8.26 2.24 11.28
CA ASP A 29 6.89 2.30 11.75
C ASP A 29 6.06 1.15 11.17
N SER A 30 5.79 0.15 12.01
CA SER A 30 4.87 -0.93 11.67
C SER A 30 3.45 -0.43 11.39
N GLU A 31 3.06 0.77 11.80
CA GLU A 31 1.77 1.35 11.44
C GLU A 31 1.87 2.43 10.36
N GLY A 32 3.03 2.55 9.72
CA GLY A 32 3.27 3.47 8.63
C GLY A 32 2.50 3.09 7.36
N PHE A 33 2.28 4.06 6.48
CA PHE A 33 1.47 3.85 5.28
C PHE A 33 2.00 2.72 4.39
N ALA A 34 3.31 2.62 4.18
CA ALA A 34 3.90 1.56 3.37
C ALA A 34 3.51 0.17 3.90
N TRP A 35 3.53 -0.01 5.22
CA TRP A 35 3.16 -1.27 5.86
C TRP A 35 1.66 -1.51 5.82
N ARG A 36 0.82 -0.48 6.03
CA ARG A 36 -0.63 -0.61 5.86
C ARG A 36 -1.04 -0.92 4.42
N LEU A 37 -0.38 -0.32 3.43
CA LEU A 37 -0.59 -0.64 2.02
C LEU A 37 -0.19 -2.08 1.72
N LEU A 38 0.94 -2.55 2.24
CA LEU A 38 1.34 -3.94 2.07
C LEU A 38 0.33 -4.91 2.70
N ARG A 39 -0.11 -4.65 3.94
CA ARG A 39 -1.15 -5.45 4.59
C ARG A 39 -2.43 -5.48 3.77
N LEU A 40 -2.87 -4.34 3.23
CA LEU A 40 -4.05 -4.28 2.37
C LEU A 40 -3.87 -5.13 1.09
N ALA A 41 -2.69 -5.08 0.48
CA ALA A 41 -2.38 -5.90 -0.70
C ALA A 41 -2.44 -7.41 -0.37
N LEU A 42 -1.86 -7.83 0.76
CA LEU A 42 -1.86 -9.21 1.22
C LEU A 42 -3.27 -9.71 1.55
N VAL A 43 -4.08 -8.91 2.25
CA VAL A 43 -5.48 -9.22 2.55
C VAL A 43 -6.29 -9.39 1.27
N ASN A 44 -6.15 -8.49 0.30
CA ASN A 44 -6.83 -8.59 -0.98
C ASN A 44 -6.39 -9.82 -1.79
N GLN A 45 -5.09 -10.14 -1.78
CA GLN A 45 -4.58 -11.37 -2.40
C GLN A 45 -5.21 -12.61 -1.77
N GLN A 46 -5.30 -12.66 -0.44
CA GLN A 46 -5.89 -13.79 0.25
C GLN A 46 -7.39 -13.92 -0.06
N LEU A 47 -8.14 -12.81 -0.04
CA LEU A 47 -9.54 -12.77 -0.47
C LEU A 47 -9.72 -13.30 -1.90
N TYR A 48 -8.86 -12.89 -2.84
CA TYR A 48 -8.90 -13.37 -4.22
C TYR A 48 -8.69 -14.89 -4.31
N ARG A 49 -7.72 -15.42 -3.56
CA ARG A 49 -7.45 -16.87 -3.51
C ARG A 49 -8.62 -17.64 -2.93
N MET A 50 -9.20 -17.15 -1.84
CA MET A 50 -10.37 -17.77 -1.21
C MET A 50 -11.59 -17.76 -2.14
N LYS A 51 -11.89 -16.62 -2.79
CA LYS A 51 -12.99 -16.52 -3.77
C LYS A 51 -12.77 -17.43 -4.98
N SER A 52 -11.52 -17.59 -5.41
CA SER A 52 -11.18 -18.49 -6.52
C SER A 52 -11.33 -19.96 -6.12
N PHE A 53 -10.97 -20.32 -4.89
CA PHE A 53 -11.21 -21.67 -4.35
C PHE A 53 -12.71 -22.00 -4.28
N VAL A 54 -13.55 -21.07 -3.81
CA VAL A 54 -15.01 -21.24 -3.75
C VAL A 54 -15.60 -21.48 -5.13
N ARG A 55 -15.18 -20.71 -6.13
CA ARG A 55 -15.60 -20.95 -7.52
C ARG A 55 -15.08 -22.28 -8.07
N LEU A 56 -13.86 -22.69 -7.70
CA LEU A 56 -13.27 -23.95 -8.17
C LEU A 56 -14.07 -25.18 -7.70
N ILE A 57 -14.65 -25.11 -6.49
CA ILE A 57 -15.51 -26.17 -5.97
C ILE A 57 -16.96 -26.09 -6.49
N GLY A 58 -17.25 -25.16 -7.41
CA GLY A 58 -18.57 -24.99 -8.01
C GLY A 58 -19.60 -24.31 -7.10
N LEU A 59 -19.15 -23.61 -6.05
CA LEU A 59 -20.01 -22.84 -5.16
C LEU A 59 -19.94 -21.35 -5.48
N GLU A 60 -21.00 -20.64 -5.12
CA GLU A 60 -21.02 -19.19 -5.08
C GLU A 60 -20.74 -18.67 -3.66
N GLN A 61 -20.16 -17.48 -3.55
CA GLN A 61 -19.87 -16.88 -2.24
C GLN A 61 -21.18 -16.63 -1.44
N ALA A 62 -22.29 -16.40 -2.13
CA ALA A 62 -23.62 -16.22 -1.54
C ALA A 62 -24.17 -17.48 -0.86
N GLU A 63 -23.68 -18.67 -1.23
CA GLU A 63 -24.12 -19.96 -0.68
C GLU A 63 -23.35 -20.35 0.59
N LEU A 64 -22.17 -19.74 0.82
CA LEU A 64 -21.33 -20.03 1.98
C LEU A 64 -22.02 -19.86 3.34
N PRO A 65 -22.86 -18.84 3.60
CA PRO A 65 -23.56 -18.72 4.87
C PRO A 65 -24.43 -19.94 5.21
N ALA A 66 -25.01 -20.59 4.19
CA ALA A 66 -25.83 -21.78 4.36
C ALA A 66 -24.99 -23.06 4.45
N MET A 67 -23.97 -23.19 3.60
CA MET A 67 -23.13 -24.40 3.52
C MET A 67 -22.06 -24.50 4.61
N SER A 68 -21.44 -23.36 4.95
CA SER A 68 -20.37 -23.28 5.95
C SER A 68 -20.34 -21.90 6.60
N PRO A 69 -21.11 -21.70 7.69
CA PRO A 69 -21.11 -20.45 8.45
C PRO A 69 -19.72 -20.03 8.93
N ARG A 70 -18.87 -21.01 9.25
CA ARG A 70 -17.47 -20.78 9.65
C ARG A 70 -16.64 -20.21 8.51
N ALA A 71 -16.73 -20.78 7.30
CA ALA A 71 -16.02 -20.25 6.15
C ALA A 71 -16.50 -18.82 5.85
N ASN A 72 -17.82 -18.58 5.85
CA ASN A 72 -18.38 -17.24 5.67
C ASN A 72 -17.86 -16.24 6.71
N ALA A 73 -17.75 -16.62 7.98
CA ALA A 73 -17.19 -15.76 9.03
C ALA A 73 -15.73 -15.36 8.73
N VAL A 74 -14.90 -16.29 8.24
CA VAL A 74 -13.51 -15.99 7.83
C VAL A 74 -13.49 -15.03 6.64
N PHE A 75 -14.35 -15.21 5.64
CA PHE A 75 -14.47 -14.25 4.53
C PHE A 75 -14.83 -12.85 5.05
N LYS A 76 -15.82 -12.75 5.94
CA LYS A 76 -16.24 -11.47 6.53
C LYS A 76 -15.13 -10.82 7.35
N LEU A 77 -14.31 -11.61 8.05
CA LEU A 77 -13.14 -11.10 8.77
C LEU A 77 -12.16 -10.41 7.81
N PHE A 78 -11.76 -11.08 6.73
CA PHE A 78 -10.86 -10.49 5.74
C PHE A 78 -11.48 -9.28 5.01
N GLU A 79 -12.77 -9.34 4.66
CA GLU A 79 -13.49 -8.21 4.05
C GLU A 79 -13.51 -6.99 5.00
N ASN A 80 -13.67 -7.20 6.30
CA ASN A 80 -13.64 -6.14 7.29
C ASN A 80 -12.22 -5.57 7.46
N TRP A 81 -11.20 -6.41 7.53
CA TRP A 81 -9.80 -5.96 7.56
C TRP A 81 -9.43 -5.13 6.32
N ALA A 82 -9.88 -5.55 5.14
CA ALA A 82 -9.66 -4.79 3.91
C ALA A 82 -10.28 -3.39 3.99
N LYS A 83 -11.54 -3.30 4.44
CA LYS A 83 -12.24 -2.01 4.60
C LYS A 83 -11.57 -1.09 5.61
N GLU A 84 -11.16 -1.64 6.76
CA GLU A 84 -10.48 -0.89 7.81
C GLU A 84 -9.15 -0.32 7.30
N LEU A 85 -8.32 -1.16 6.66
CA LEU A 85 -7.04 -0.74 6.10
C LEU A 85 -7.21 0.28 4.96
N ASP A 86 -8.19 0.08 4.08
CA ASP A 86 -8.48 1.01 3.00
C ASP A 86 -8.93 2.37 3.55
N GLY A 87 -9.82 2.37 4.56
CA GLY A 87 -10.26 3.56 5.29
C GLY A 87 -9.08 4.32 5.92
N GLN A 88 -8.23 3.63 6.66
CA GLN A 88 -7.04 4.23 7.26
C GLN A 88 -6.08 4.84 6.22
N LEU A 89 -5.92 4.21 5.06
CA LEU A 89 -5.12 4.73 3.96
C LEU A 89 -5.77 5.94 3.28
N TYR A 90 -7.11 5.99 3.19
CA TYR A 90 -7.81 7.18 2.70
C TYR A 90 -7.60 8.38 3.61
N GLU A 91 -7.77 8.20 4.92
CA GLU A 91 -7.55 9.26 5.91
C GLU A 91 -6.11 9.80 5.85
N MET A 92 -5.12 8.90 5.72
CA MET A 92 -3.72 9.31 5.58
C MET A 92 -3.41 10.00 4.25
N ARG A 93 -4.12 9.68 3.16
CA ARG A 93 -3.88 10.28 1.83
C ARG A 93 -4.11 11.80 1.83
N HIS A 94 -4.89 12.31 2.78
CA HIS A 94 -5.08 13.74 2.98
C HIS A 94 -3.88 14.43 3.65
N GLY A 95 -2.90 13.69 4.18
CA GLY A 95 -1.67 14.21 4.81
C GLY A 95 -0.35 13.64 4.28
N CYS A 96 -0.35 12.58 3.47
CA CYS A 96 0.85 11.84 3.09
C CYS A 96 1.01 11.78 1.56
N LEU A 97 1.58 12.82 0.95
CA LEU A 97 1.98 12.82 -0.47
C LEU A 97 3.40 13.36 -0.73
N SER A 98 4.18 13.69 0.29
CA SER A 98 5.53 14.24 0.07
C SER A 98 6.65 13.19 0.14
N ASP A 99 6.50 12.15 0.97
CA ASP A 99 7.66 11.33 1.36
C ASP A 99 7.42 9.83 1.12
N PHE A 100 6.76 9.47 0.00
CA PHE A 100 6.40 8.07 -0.22
C PHE A 100 7.56 7.17 -0.55
N LEU A 101 8.61 7.72 -1.13
CA LEU A 101 9.86 7.03 -1.34
C LEU A 101 10.97 8.08 -1.22
N PRO A 102 12.09 7.74 -0.61
CA PRO A 102 13.24 8.60 -0.61
C PRO A 102 13.81 8.61 -2.04
N ASP A 103 13.91 9.82 -2.61
CA ASP A 103 14.05 10.15 -4.04
C ASP A 103 12.73 10.29 -4.86
N MET A 104 11.58 10.44 -4.20
CA MET A 104 10.30 10.83 -4.85
C MET A 104 9.79 12.21 -4.42
N SER A 105 10.69 13.10 -3.97
CA SER A 105 10.41 14.54 -4.04
C SER A 105 10.26 14.88 -5.52
N ILE A 106 9.02 14.95 -5.97
CA ILE A 106 8.66 15.27 -7.34
C ILE A 106 9.27 16.65 -7.64
N LYS A 107 10.39 16.67 -8.39
CA LYS A 107 10.76 17.85 -9.17
C LYS A 107 9.49 18.23 -9.93
N LYS A 108 8.99 19.43 -9.67
CA LYS A 108 7.56 19.80 -9.72
C LYS A 108 6.90 19.72 -11.10
N ASP A 109 7.60 19.27 -12.14
CA ASP A 109 7.26 19.68 -13.49
C ASP A 109 6.60 18.60 -14.36
N GLU A 110 6.82 17.29 -14.20
CA GLU A 110 6.18 16.31 -15.13
C GLU A 110 5.69 14.96 -14.54
N THR A 111 6.16 14.55 -13.36
CA THR A 111 5.95 13.17 -12.85
C THR A 111 4.70 12.97 -11.98
N SER A 112 4.09 14.03 -11.43
CA SER A 112 2.91 13.93 -10.54
C SER A 112 1.68 13.33 -11.23
N ALA A 113 1.55 13.59 -12.54
CA ALA A 113 0.49 13.03 -13.36
C ALA A 113 0.68 11.51 -13.55
N GLY A 114 1.92 11.00 -13.56
CA GLY A 114 2.24 9.58 -13.73
C GLY A 114 1.75 8.72 -12.57
N LEU A 115 2.07 9.12 -11.35
CA LEU A 115 1.65 8.42 -10.13
C LEU A 115 0.15 8.52 -9.90
N SER A 116 -0.42 9.69 -10.17
CA SER A 116 -1.87 9.89 -10.16
C SER A 116 -2.57 8.95 -11.14
N ARG A 117 -2.01 8.72 -12.34
CA ARG A 117 -2.55 7.76 -13.32
C ARG A 117 -2.42 6.32 -12.85
N LEU A 118 -1.30 5.96 -12.21
CA LEU A 118 -1.05 4.60 -11.72
C LEU A 118 -1.95 4.26 -10.52
N LEU A 119 -2.07 5.16 -9.54
CA LEU A 119 -3.00 5.05 -8.42
C LEU A 119 -4.44 4.99 -8.92
N LYS A 120 -4.84 5.85 -9.88
CA LYS A 120 -6.18 5.76 -10.50
C LYS A 120 -6.39 4.45 -11.25
N ARG A 121 -5.35 3.84 -11.84
CA ARG A 121 -5.45 2.51 -12.49
C ARG A 121 -5.61 1.40 -11.46
N LEU A 122 -4.82 1.41 -10.39
CA LEU A 122 -4.89 0.43 -9.31
C LEU A 122 -6.24 0.50 -8.57
N MET A 123 -6.72 1.72 -8.28
CA MET A 123 -8.02 1.94 -7.64
C MET A 123 -9.20 1.56 -8.53
N ARG A 124 -9.16 1.85 -9.85
CA ARG A 124 -10.19 1.38 -10.79
C ARG A 124 -10.24 -0.13 -10.88
N ARG A 125 -9.09 -0.80 -10.81
CA ARG A 125 -9.03 -2.26 -10.80
C ARG A 125 -9.57 -2.85 -9.49
N SER A 126 -9.39 -2.16 -8.35
CA SER A 126 -10.02 -2.52 -7.07
C SER A 126 -11.56 -2.46 -7.13
N GLN A 127 -12.12 -1.39 -7.72
CA GLN A 127 -13.57 -1.20 -7.87
C GLN A 127 -14.25 -2.24 -8.79
N SER A 128 -13.52 -2.79 -9.77
CA SER A 128 -14.04 -3.88 -10.59
C SER A 128 -14.36 -5.14 -9.78
N TYR A 129 -13.61 -5.46 -8.72
CA TYR A 129 -13.88 -6.63 -7.88
C TYR A 129 -15.15 -6.49 -7.03
N LEU A 130 -15.66 -5.27 -6.82
CA LEU A 130 -16.92 -5.01 -6.14
C LEU A 130 -18.12 -5.11 -7.08
N LYS A 131 -17.97 -4.74 -8.36
CA LYS A 131 -19.08 -4.79 -9.34
C LYS A 131 -19.37 -6.18 -9.90
N TYR A 132 -18.37 -7.05 -10.04
CA TYR A 132 -18.59 -8.42 -10.55
C TYR A 132 -19.04 -9.42 -9.47
N GLY A 133 -19.15 -9.01 -8.21
CA GLY A 133 -19.65 -9.84 -7.12
C GLY A 133 -21.15 -9.68 -6.82
N GLN A 134 -21.90 -8.92 -7.62
CA GLN A 134 -23.35 -8.70 -7.44
C GLN A 134 -24.21 -9.16 -8.64
N GLN A 135 -23.66 -9.93 -9.58
CA GLN A 135 -24.39 -10.44 -10.75
C GLN A 135 -24.22 -11.95 -11.00
N SER A 136 -23.72 -12.70 -10.01
CA SER A 136 -23.84 -14.16 -9.97
C SER A 136 -24.59 -14.48 -8.68
#